data_AF-A0A2E3X7D8-F1
#
_entry.id   AF-A0A2E3X7D8-F1
#
_cell.length_a   1.000
_cell.length_b   1.000
_cell.length_c   1.000
_cell.angle_alpha   90.00
_cell.angle_beta   90.00
_cell.angle_gamma   90.00
#
_symmetry.space_group_name_H-M   'P 1'
#
loop_
_entity.id
_entity.type
_entity.pdbx_description
1 polymer ?
#
loop_
_entity_poly.entity_id
_entity_poly.type
_entity_poly.pdbx_seq_one_letter_code
_entity_poly.pdbx_strand_id
1 'polypeptide(L)'
;MWKAYHLIKVSLAAAFTGIICCIGPLILFQFGIIGGVYAISFADFFYSDDGSIGAGAILLRLLALSIILFGIRSYNKKEECTLNTKKQKSINKILFGFILIVFTLSIFMTLDQFSSIYFDKYIVPQQQIELNIK
;
A
#
# COMPACT_ATOMS: atom_id res chain seq x y z
N MET A 1 -31.47 -32.33 -0.51
CA MET A 1 -30.21 -31.86 0.12
C MET A 1 -29.07 -31.66 -0.90
N TRP A 2 -28.87 -32.55 -1.88
CA TRP A 2 -27.78 -32.46 -2.87
C TRP A 2 -27.76 -31.19 -3.73
N LYS A 3 -28.94 -30.67 -4.13
CA LYS A 3 -29.07 -29.45 -4.94
C LYS A 3 -28.63 -28.17 -4.20
N ALA A 4 -28.92 -28.06 -2.91
CA ALA A 4 -28.56 -26.89 -2.09
C ALA A 4 -27.04 -26.84 -1.83
N TYR A 5 -26.42 -27.99 -1.57
CA TYR A 5 -24.97 -28.10 -1.42
C TYR A 5 -24.22 -27.63 -2.67
N HIS A 6 -24.69 -28.03 -3.86
CA HIS A 6 -24.07 -27.64 -5.12
C HIS A 6 -24.26 -26.14 -5.41
N LEU A 7 -25.41 -25.57 -5.05
CA LEU A 7 -25.73 -24.15 -5.23
C LEU A 7 -24.84 -23.25 -4.35
N ILE A 8 -24.66 -23.63 -3.08
CA ILE A 8 -23.76 -22.93 -2.14
C ILE A 8 -22.32 -23.01 -2.65
N LYS A 9 -21.86 -24.19 -3.08
CA LYS A 9 -20.47 -24.37 -3.55
C LYS A 9 -20.16 -23.53 -4.79
N VAL A 10 -21.09 -23.49 -5.74
CA VAL A 10 -20.93 -22.71 -6.99
C VAL A 10 -21.04 -21.21 -6.72
N SER A 11 -21.97 -20.78 -5.86
CA SER A 11 -22.11 -19.37 -5.47
C SER A 11 -20.87 -18.86 -4.72
N LEU A 12 -20.34 -19.66 -3.80
CA LEU A 12 -19.14 -19.31 -3.04
C LEU A 12 -17.92 -19.23 -3.95
N ALA A 13 -17.73 -20.21 -4.85
CA ALA A 13 -16.65 -20.20 -5.83
C ALA A 13 -16.71 -18.96 -6.75
N ALA A 14 -17.90 -18.63 -7.28
CA ALA A 14 -18.09 -17.45 -8.12
C ALA A 14 -17.79 -16.14 -7.37
N ALA A 15 -18.21 -16.04 -6.09
CA ALA A 15 -17.91 -14.88 -5.25
C ALA A 15 -16.39 -14.73 -5.02
N PHE A 16 -15.69 -15.82 -4.71
CA PHE A 16 -14.23 -15.80 -4.53
C PHE A 16 -13.50 -15.43 -5.81
N THR A 17 -13.89 -15.99 -6.96
CA THR A 17 -13.29 -15.62 -8.25
C THR A 17 -13.52 -14.15 -8.57
N GLY A 18 -14.71 -13.61 -8.28
CA GLY A 18 -15.01 -12.18 -8.43
C GLY A 18 -14.12 -11.29 -7.56
N ILE A 19 -13.95 -11.64 -6.28
CA ILE A 19 -13.07 -10.92 -5.36
C ILE A 19 -11.61 -10.96 -5.86
N ILE A 20 -11.10 -12.14 -6.24
CA ILE A 20 -9.71 -12.31 -6.69
C ILE A 20 -9.47 -11.56 -8.00
N CYS A 21 -10.39 -11.61 -8.96
CA CYS A 21 -10.25 -10.94 -10.25
C CYS A 21 -10.33 -9.41 -10.13
N CYS A 22 -11.21 -8.89 -9.27
CA CYS A 22 -11.39 -7.44 -9.10
C CYS A 22 -10.36 -6.80 -8.15
N ILE A 23 -9.94 -7.52 -7.11
CA ILE A 23 -9.06 -6.98 -6.06
C ILE A 23 -7.61 -7.44 -6.25
N GLY A 24 -7.38 -8.60 -6.85
CA GLY A 24 -6.05 -9.16 -7.08
C GLY A 24 -5.10 -8.23 -7.83
N PRO A 25 -5.49 -7.67 -9.01
CA PRO A 25 -4.63 -6.73 -9.74
C PRO A 25 -4.28 -5.49 -8.92
N LEU A 26 -5.23 -4.98 -8.12
CA LEU A 26 -5.02 -3.83 -7.25
C LEU A 26 -3.98 -4.12 -6.16
N ILE A 27 -4.10 -5.28 -5.50
CA ILE A 27 -3.16 -5.70 -4.44
C ILE A 27 -1.76 -5.93 -5.03
N LEU A 28 -1.65 -6.63 -6.15
CA LEU A 28 -0.35 -6.90 -6.79
C LEU A 28 0.34 -5.60 -7.22
N PHE A 29 -0.41 -4.65 -7.77
CA PHE A 29 0.10 -3.34 -8.13
C PHE A 29 0.59 -2.55 -6.90
N GLN A 30 -0.18 -2.58 -5.81
CA GLN A 30 0.19 -1.92 -4.56
C GLN A 30 1.45 -2.53 -3.95
N PHE A 31 1.58 -3.86 -3.93
CA PHE A 31 2.79 -4.54 -3.48
C PHE A 31 4.01 -4.18 -4.34
N GLY A 32 3.85 -4.09 -5.67
CA GLY A 32 4.91 -3.68 -6.57
C GLY A 32 5.41 -2.26 -6.30
N ILE A 33 4.51 -1.29 -6.14
CA ILE A 33 4.88 0.09 -5.83
C ILE A 33 5.54 0.18 -4.46
N ILE A 34 4.94 -0.42 -3.43
CA ILE A 34 5.48 -0.34 -2.07
C ILE A 34 6.87 -1.00 -2.02
N GLY A 35 7.04 -2.15 -2.65
CA GLY A 35 8.34 -2.83 -2.75
C GLY A 35 9.39 -1.97 -3.47
N GLY A 36 9.01 -1.29 -4.55
CA GLY A 36 9.89 -0.36 -5.25
C GLY A 36 10.32 0.83 -4.38
N VAL A 37 9.37 1.47 -3.69
CA VAL A 37 9.67 2.58 -2.76
C VAL A 37 10.58 2.11 -1.62
N TYR A 38 10.33 0.91 -1.10
CA TYR A 38 11.12 0.33 -0.02
C TYR A 38 12.57 0.05 -0.46
N ALA A 39 12.77 -0.50 -1.67
CA ALA A 39 14.11 -0.71 -2.22
C ALA A 39 14.88 0.61 -2.41
N ILE A 40 14.19 1.66 -2.85
CA ILE A 40 14.79 3.00 -3.03
C ILE A 40 15.14 3.65 -1.69
N SER A 41 14.45 3.28 -0.60
CA SER A 41 14.64 3.85 0.74
C SER A 41 15.99 3.50 1.37
N PHE A 42 16.79 2.62 0.77
CA PHE A 42 18.17 2.32 1.19
C PHE A 42 19.24 3.15 0.47
N ALA A 43 18.86 3.99 -0.50
CA ALA A 43 19.84 4.83 -1.16
C ALA A 43 20.25 6.00 -0.24
N ASP A 44 21.56 6.21 -0.08
CA ASP A 44 22.14 7.30 0.72
C ASP A 44 21.60 8.69 0.34
N PHE A 45 21.10 8.86 -0.88
CA PHE A 45 20.45 10.08 -1.37
C PHE A 45 19.26 10.56 -0.50
N PHE A 46 18.60 9.64 0.23
CA PHE A 46 17.43 9.96 1.04
C PHE A 46 17.77 10.35 2.49
N TYR A 47 19.01 10.17 2.93
CA TYR A 47 19.47 10.50 4.27
C TYR A 47 20.56 11.57 4.23
N SER A 48 20.67 12.34 5.32
CA SER A 48 21.81 13.22 5.57
C SER A 48 22.98 12.39 6.15
N ASP A 49 24.19 12.96 6.16
CA ASP A 49 25.37 12.29 6.72
C ASP A 49 25.19 11.83 8.19
N ASP A 50 24.30 12.50 8.93
CA ASP A 50 23.94 12.15 10.31
C ASP A 50 22.87 11.04 10.42
N GLY A 51 22.44 10.44 9.31
CA GLY A 51 21.34 9.46 9.25
C GLY A 51 19.94 10.08 9.40
N SER A 52 19.85 11.41 9.50
CA SER A 52 18.58 12.14 9.53
C SER A 52 17.92 12.19 8.14
N ILE A 53 16.65 12.58 8.09
CA ILE A 53 15.87 12.67 6.85
C ILE A 53 16.51 13.72 5.92
N GLY A 54 17.04 13.25 4.78
CA GLY A 54 17.67 14.09 3.77
C GLY A 54 16.66 14.82 2.88
N ALA A 55 17.17 15.75 2.05
CA ALA A 55 16.34 16.52 1.12
C ALA A 55 15.60 15.63 0.10
N GLY A 56 16.21 14.51 -0.32
CA GLY A 56 15.58 13.53 -1.21
C GLY A 56 14.34 12.89 -0.61
N ALA A 57 14.36 12.58 0.69
CA ALA A 57 13.21 11.98 1.38
C ALA A 57 12.03 12.96 1.51
N ILE A 58 12.32 14.24 1.72
CA ILE A 58 11.30 15.30 1.74
C ILE A 58 10.66 15.44 0.36
N LEU A 59 11.47 15.47 -0.71
CA LEU A 59 10.98 15.57 -2.08
C LEU A 59 10.09 14.38 -2.47
N LEU A 60 10.50 13.16 -2.11
CA LEU A 60 9.71 11.94 -2.35
C LEU A 60 8.36 11.99 -1.63
N ARG A 61 8.32 12.44 -0.38
CA ARG A 61 7.08 12.60 0.39
C ARG A 61 6.15 13.62 -0.24
N LEU A 62 6.66 14.75 -0.73
CA LEU A 62 5.86 15.75 -1.44
C LEU A 62 5.27 15.18 -2.73
N LEU A 63 6.08 14.44 -3.51
CA LEU A 63 5.64 13.78 -4.73
C LEU A 63 4.54 12.74 -4.44
N ALA A 64 4.73 11.91 -3.41
CA ALA A 64 3.72 10.94 -2.97
C ALA A 64 2.41 11.63 -2.57
N LEU A 65 2.47 12.73 -1.80
CA LEU A 65 1.30 13.51 -1.38
C LEU A 65 0.56 14.08 -2.60
N SER A 66 1.29 14.59 -3.60
CA SER A 66 0.72 15.09 -4.85
C SER A 66 -0.03 14.00 -5.64
N ILE A 67 0.52 12.78 -5.71
CA ILE A 67 -0.10 11.65 -6.40
C ILE A 67 -1.40 11.24 -5.69
N ILE A 68 -1.39 11.19 -4.35
CA ILE A 68 -2.58 10.87 -3.56
C ILE A 68 -3.69 11.91 -3.80
N LEU A 69 -3.35 13.19 -3.71
CA LEU A 69 -4.30 14.28 -3.97
C LEU A 69 -4.86 14.22 -5.40
N PHE A 70 -4.01 13.92 -6.38
CA PHE A 70 -4.42 13.74 -7.77
C PHE A 70 -5.37 12.54 -7.93
N GLY A 71 -5.06 11.40 -7.30
CA GLY A 71 -5.92 10.21 -7.29
C GLY A 71 -7.30 10.48 -6.71
N ILE A 72 -7.37 11.11 -5.53
CA ILE A 72 -8.63 11.52 -4.89
C ILE A 72 -9.41 12.49 -5.78
N ARG A 73 -8.74 13.44 -6.44
CA ARG A 73 -9.39 14.37 -7.37
C ARG A 73 -9.95 13.66 -8.60
N SER A 74 -9.23 12.67 -9.12
CA SER A 74 -9.59 11.92 -10.32
C SER A 74 -10.70 10.86 -10.10
N TYR A 75 -10.91 10.41 -8.86
CA TYR A 75 -11.79 9.30 -8.49
C TYR A 75 -13.20 9.34 -9.14
N ASN A 76 -13.85 10.52 -9.16
CA ASN A 76 -15.21 10.66 -9.73
C ASN A 76 -15.22 11.16 -11.18
N LYS A 77 -14.07 11.35 -11.84
CA LYS A 77 -14.00 11.98 -13.17
C LYS A 77 -14.50 11.07 -14.30
N LYS A 78 -14.43 9.75 -14.11
CA LYS A 78 -14.83 8.75 -15.13
C LYS A 78 -16.06 7.92 -14.75
N GLU A 79 -16.70 8.20 -13.61
CA GLU A 79 -17.91 7.47 -13.18
C GLU A 79 -19.19 8.06 -13.81
N GLU A 80 -19.53 7.58 -15.01
CA GLU A 80 -20.84 7.80 -15.66
C GLU A 80 -21.92 6.81 -15.19
N CYS A 81 -21.87 6.36 -13.93
CA CYS A 81 -22.97 5.59 -13.35
C CYS A 81 -24.18 6.51 -13.09
N THR A 82 -25.25 6.31 -13.86
CA THR A 82 -26.55 7.00 -13.75
C THR A 82 -27.31 6.66 -12.46
N LEU A 83 -26.96 5.54 -11.82
CA LEU A 83 -27.63 5.00 -10.63
C LEU A 83 -27.29 5.71 -9.32
N ASN A 84 -26.20 6.49 -9.26
CA ASN A 84 -25.67 7.01 -8.00
C ASN A 84 -25.93 8.52 -7.83
N THR A 85 -26.58 8.92 -6.73
CA THR A 85 -26.88 10.33 -6.44
C THR A 85 -25.61 11.13 -6.09
N LYS A 86 -25.65 12.47 -6.23
CA LYS A 86 -24.51 13.35 -5.88
C LYS A 86 -24.02 13.14 -4.43
N LYS A 87 -24.93 12.88 -3.49
CA LYS A 87 -24.59 12.58 -2.08
C LYS A 87 -23.82 11.26 -1.95
N GLN A 88 -24.28 10.20 -2.60
CA GLN A 88 -23.62 8.89 -2.57
C GLN A 88 -22.23 8.91 -3.22
N LYS A 89 -22.04 9.65 -4.33
CA LYS A 89 -20.71 9.84 -4.93
C LYS A 89 -19.71 10.52 -3.97
N SER A 90 -20.18 11.43 -3.11
CA SER A 90 -19.34 12.06 -2.09
C SER A 90 -18.98 11.08 -0.97
N ILE A 91 -19.96 10.31 -0.49
CA ILE A 91 -19.75 9.28 0.56
C ILE A 91 -18.78 8.20 0.06
N ASN A 92 -18.95 7.71 -1.17
CA ASN A 92 -18.07 6.70 -1.76
C ASN A 92 -16.62 7.21 -1.88
N LYS A 93 -16.45 8.49 -2.24
CA LYS A 93 -15.13 9.12 -2.31
C LYS A 93 -14.47 9.23 -0.93
N ILE A 94 -15.24 9.59 0.09
CA ILE A 94 -14.75 9.65 1.49
C ILE A 94 -14.39 8.24 1.97
N LEU A 95 -15.26 7.26 1.73
CA LEU A 95 -15.05 5.87 2.11
C LEU A 95 -13.80 5.29 1.44
N PHE A 96 -13.61 5.55 0.14
CA PHE A 96 -12.40 5.18 -0.59
C PHE A 96 -11.15 5.80 0.04
N GLY A 97 -11.18 7.10 0.34
CA GLY A 97 -10.08 7.79 1.01
C GLY A 97 -9.76 7.19 2.38
N PHE A 98 -10.78 6.88 3.18
CA PHE A 98 -10.61 6.24 4.49
C PHE A 98 -9.96 4.85 4.37
N ILE A 99 -10.48 3.99 3.49
CA ILE A 99 -9.93 2.65 3.26
C ILE A 99 -8.47 2.74 2.80
N LEU A 100 -8.15 3.65 1.88
CA LEU A 100 -6.80 3.82 1.35
C LEU A 100 -5.81 4.23 2.46
N ILE A 101 -6.19 5.15 3.34
CA ILE A 101 -5.36 5.58 4.48
C ILE A 101 -5.11 4.41 5.44
N VAL A 102 -6.17 3.73 5.88
CA VAL A 102 -6.06 2.62 6.85
C VAL A 102 -5.19 1.50 6.28
N PHE A 103 -5.41 1.12 5.02
CA PHE A 103 -4.66 0.04 4.38
C PHE A 103 -3.19 0.40 4.16
N THR A 104 -2.91 1.63 3.73
CA THR A 104 -1.54 2.12 3.53
C THR A 104 -0.76 2.15 4.85
N LEU A 105 -1.34 2.70 5.92
CA LEU A 105 -0.70 2.73 7.24
C LEU A 105 -0.44 1.32 7.77
N SER A 106 -1.41 0.41 7.62
CA SER A 106 -1.27 -0.97 8.08
C SER A 106 -0.13 -1.70 7.37
N ILE A 107 -0.04 -1.59 6.04
CA ILE A 107 1.06 -2.21 5.29
C ILE A 107 2.40 -1.57 5.64
N PHE A 108 2.45 -0.25 5.72
CA PHE A 108 3.68 0.46 6.06
C PHE A 108 4.24 0.01 7.40
N MET A 109 3.42 0.00 8.46
CA MET A 109 3.85 -0.46 9.78
C MET A 109 4.30 -1.92 9.78
N THR A 110 3.60 -2.79 9.04
CA THR A 110 3.96 -4.20 8.93
C THR A 110 5.32 -4.38 8.27
N LEU A 111 5.60 -3.65 7.19
CA LEU A 111 6.87 -3.71 6.48
C LEU A 111 8.02 -3.11 7.28
N ASP A 112 7.77 -1.98 7.94
CA ASP A 112 8.74 -1.32 8.82
C ASP A 112 9.18 -2.27 9.94
N GLN A 113 8.22 -2.87 10.64
CA GLN A 113 8.48 -3.84 11.70
C GLN A 113 9.20 -5.10 11.17
N PHE A 114 8.78 -5.63 10.02
CA PHE A 114 9.44 -6.80 9.44
C PHE A 114 10.89 -6.49 9.06
N SER A 115 11.12 -5.28 8.57
CA SER A 115 12.45 -4.85 8.19
C SER A 115 13.36 -4.61 9.37
N SER A 116 12.92 -3.92 10.43
CA SER A 116 13.74 -3.70 11.62
C SER A 116 14.21 -5.01 12.23
N ILE A 117 13.31 -6.00 12.33
CA ILE A 117 13.67 -7.35 12.77
C ILE A 117 14.75 -7.98 11.87
N TYR A 118 14.67 -7.81 10.56
CA TYR A 118 15.67 -8.31 9.62
C TYR A 118 17.01 -7.58 9.78
N PHE A 119 17.01 -6.25 9.86
CA PHE A 119 18.21 -5.42 10.01
C PHE A 119 18.93 -5.71 11.32
N ASP A 120 18.20 -5.72 12.44
CA ASP A 120 18.77 -5.98 13.77
C ASP A 120 19.39 -7.36 13.87
N LYS A 121 18.82 -8.35 13.16
CA LYS A 121 19.30 -9.73 13.22
C LYS A 121 20.49 -10.02 12.30
N TYR A 122 20.54 -9.40 11.12
CA TYR A 122 21.49 -9.79 10.07
C TYR A 122 22.46 -8.68 9.64
N ILE A 123 22.04 -7.42 9.69
CA ILE A 123 22.82 -6.30 9.13
C ILE A 123 23.59 -5.56 10.22
N VAL A 124 22.92 -5.15 11.30
CA VAL A 124 23.56 -4.38 12.39
C VAL A 124 24.73 -5.15 13.03
N PRO A 125 24.62 -6.46 13.36
CA PRO A 125 25.74 -7.19 13.94
C PRO A 125 26.95 -7.26 13.00
N GLN A 126 26.72 -7.41 11.70
CA GLN A 126 27.78 -7.47 10.70
C GLN A 126 28.45 -6.11 10.52
N GLN A 127 27.67 -5.03 10.50
CA GLN A 127 28.17 -3.66 10.42
C GLN A 127 29.04 -3.30 11.65
N GLN A 128 28.65 -3.76 12.84
CA GLN A 128 29.44 -3.59 14.07
C GLN A 128 30.79 -4.31 14.02
N ILE A 129 30.83 -5.52 13.46
CA ILE A 129 32.07 -6.28 13.23
C ILE A 129 32.98 -5.53 12.24
N GLU A 130 32.43 -5.03 11.14
CA GLU A 130 33.19 -4.33 10.09
C GLU A 130 33.75 -2.97 10.56
N LEU A 131 32.96 -2.22 11.33
CA LEU A 131 33.38 -0.92 11.88
C LEU A 131 34.17 -1.05 13.19
N ASN A 132 34.32 -2.27 13.73
CA ASN A 132 34.99 -2.56 14.99
C ASN A 132 34.37 -1.79 16.19
N ILE A 133 33.06 -1.58 16.12
CA ILE A 133 32.26 -0.91 17.17
C ILE A 133 31.65 -2.04 18.01
N LYS A 134 32.07 -2.14 19.28
CA LYS A 134 31.58 -3.14 20.23
C LYS A 134 30.16 -2.86 20.70
#